data_AF-A0A7I8MYN4-F1
#
_entry.id   AF-A0A7I8MYN4-F1
#
_cell.length_a   1.000
_cell.length_b   1.000
_cell.length_c   1.000
_cell.angle_alpha   90.00
_cell.angle_beta   90.00
_cell.angle_gamma   90.00
#
_symmetry.space_group_name_H-M   'P 1'
#
loop_
_entity.id
_entity.type
_entity.pdbx_description
1 polymer ?
#
loop_
_entity_poly.entity_id
_entity_poly.type
_entity_poly.pdbx_seq_one_letter_code
_entity_poly.pdbx_strand_id
1 'polypeptide(L)'
;MALRLTHIYLPKDCSGCLDDIREKFKIIEHYEIEEKSWNEIKLLLDAEMTEPVLDFIENRYGHQDGFRVIVTPVEAVIPRLEVGKSPKLMMRAKKA
;
A
#
# COMPACT_ATOMS: atom_id res chain seq x y z
N MET A 1 -2.82 3.06 18.28
CA MET A 1 -2.27 3.23 16.92
C MET A 1 -3.43 3.02 15.97
N ALA A 2 -3.91 4.09 15.32
CA ALA A 2 -5.02 4.01 14.38
C ALA A 2 -4.44 3.87 12.97
N LEU A 3 -4.96 2.94 12.18
CA LEU A 3 -4.49 2.69 10.83
C LEU A 3 -5.52 3.18 9.82
N ARG A 4 -5.04 3.61 8.65
CA ARG A 4 -5.89 4.02 7.54
C ARG A 4 -5.43 3.35 6.26
N LEU A 5 -6.41 2.81 5.53
CA LEU A 5 -6.23 2.30 4.19
C LEU A 5 -6.64 3.40 3.21
N THR A 6 -5.69 3.85 2.41
CA THR A 6 -5.88 4.91 1.43
C THR A 6 -5.87 4.29 0.04
N HIS A 7 -7.00 4.36 -0.66
CA HIS A 7 -7.13 3.95 -2.05
C HIS A 7 -7.05 5.18 -2.94
N ILE A 8 -6.15 5.15 -3.91
CA ILE A 8 -5.86 6.24 -4.82
C ILE A 8 -6.16 5.73 -6.23
N TYR A 9 -7.04 6.41 -6.93
CA TYR A 9 -7.34 6.15 -8.34
C TYR A 9 -6.68 7.24 -9.17
N LEU A 10 -5.85 6.83 -10.13
CA LEU A 10 -5.10 7.70 -11.03
C LEU A 10 -5.37 7.29 -12.48
N PRO A 11 -5.36 8.23 -13.43
CA PRO A 11 -5.31 7.88 -14.85
C PRO A 11 -3.97 7.22 -15.20
N LYS A 12 -3.99 6.37 -16.23
CA LYS A 12 -2.87 5.47 -16.60
C LYS A 12 -1.55 6.19 -16.92
N ASP A 13 -1.61 7.45 -17.34
CA ASP A 13 -0.44 8.24 -17.74
C ASP A 13 0.46 8.63 -16.55
N CYS A 14 0.00 8.41 -15.31
CA CYS A 14 0.76 8.70 -14.09
C CYS A 14 1.51 7.45 -13.59
N SER A 15 2.57 7.05 -14.29
CA SER A 15 3.53 6.05 -13.78
C SER A 15 4.50 6.67 -12.76
N GLY A 16 4.82 5.96 -11.68
CA GLY A 16 5.85 6.37 -10.69
C GLY A 16 5.34 7.09 -9.44
N CYS A 17 4.03 7.30 -9.30
CA CYS A 17 3.42 7.90 -8.10
C CYS A 17 3.77 7.12 -6.82
N LEU A 18 3.75 5.79 -6.90
CA LEU A 18 4.07 4.95 -5.76
C LEU A 18 5.52 5.12 -5.29
N ASP A 19 6.48 5.21 -6.21
CA ASP A 19 7.90 5.38 -5.88
C ASP A 19 8.15 6.72 -5.18
N ASP A 20 7.56 7.80 -5.70
CA ASP A 20 7.62 9.14 -5.10
C ASP A 20 7.12 9.15 -3.64
N ILE A 21 6.03 8.41 -3.35
CA ILE A 21 5.46 8.32 -2.00
C ILE A 21 6.36 7.48 -1.09
N ARG A 22 6.95 6.39 -1.60
CA ARG A 22 7.84 5.50 -0.82
C ARG A 22 9.15 6.17 -0.44
N GLU A 23 9.67 7.08 -1.27
CA GLU A 23 10.88 7.83 -0.95
C GLU A 23 10.64 8.88 0.15
N LYS A 24 9.45 9.49 0.17
CA LYS A 24 9.13 10.60 1.09
C LYS A 24 8.49 10.16 2.40
N PHE A 25 7.74 9.06 2.39
CA PHE A 25 6.90 8.67 3.50
C PHE A 25 7.13 7.22 3.92
N LYS A 26 7.02 6.99 5.23
CA LYS A 26 7.07 5.64 5.78
C LYS A 26 5.73 4.95 5.60
N ILE A 27 5.65 4.07 4.61
CA ILE A 27 4.46 3.26 4.29
C ILE A 27 4.55 1.91 5.00
N ILE A 28 3.44 1.42 5.57
CA ILE A 28 3.40 0.10 6.23
C ILE A 28 3.31 -1.01 5.19
N GLU A 29 2.37 -0.88 4.26
CA GLU A 29 2.15 -1.82 3.16
C GLU A 29 1.60 -1.07 1.95
N HIS A 30 1.87 -1.55 0.75
CA HIS A 30 1.34 -0.96 -0.48
C HIS A 30 0.97 -2.02 -1.50
N TYR A 31 0.03 -1.67 -2.37
CA TYR A 31 -0.37 -2.51 -3.49
C TYR A 31 -0.73 -1.64 -4.68
N GLU A 32 -0.28 -2.03 -5.86
CA GLU A 32 -0.59 -1.36 -7.11
C GLU A 32 -1.31 -2.33 -8.04
N ILE A 33 -2.42 -1.87 -8.61
CA ILE A 33 -3.19 -2.58 -9.62
C ILE A 33 -3.21 -1.69 -10.85
N GLU A 34 -2.55 -2.15 -11.91
CA GLU A 34 -2.66 -1.54 -13.22
C GLU A 34 -3.88 -2.12 -13.94
N GLU A 35 -4.84 -1.26 -14.26
CA GLU A 35 -6.04 -1.60 -15.03
C GLU A 35 -5.96 -0.94 -16.41
N LYS A 36 -6.88 -1.28 -17.33
CA LYS A 36 -6.74 -0.83 -18.73
C LYS A 36 -6.82 0.70 -18.89
N SER A 37 -7.56 1.36 -18.00
CA SER A 37 -7.87 2.80 -18.10
C SER A 37 -7.49 3.62 -16.86
N TRP A 38 -7.15 2.96 -15.75
CA TRP A 38 -6.75 3.61 -14.50
C TRP A 38 -5.70 2.76 -13.77
N ASN A 39 -4.98 3.40 -12.86
CA ASN A 39 -4.09 2.78 -11.90
C ASN A 39 -4.71 2.94 -10.51
N GLU A 40 -4.86 1.84 -9.77
CA GLU A 40 -5.31 1.86 -8.38
C GLU A 40 -4.12 1.57 -7.47
N ILE A 41 -3.82 2.51 -6.58
CA ILE A 41 -2.78 2.37 -5.56
C ILE A 41 -3.45 2.29 -4.20
N LYS A 42 -3.14 1.25 -3.43
CA LYS A 42 -3.61 1.07 -2.05
C LYS A 42 -2.44 1.20 -1.11
N LEU A 43 -2.56 2.10 -0.14
CA LEU A 43 -1.54 2.36 0.87
C LEU A 43 -2.11 2.11 2.24
N LEU A 44 -1.44 1.27 3.02
CA LEU A 44 -1.68 1.13 4.45
C LEU A 44 -0.75 2.10 5.20
N LEU A 45 -1.35 3.05 5.89
CA LEU A 45 -0.65 4.13 6.58
C LEU A 45 -1.06 4.21 8.05
N ASP A 46 -0.16 4.78 8.84
CA ASP A 46 -0.56 5.30 10.15
C ASP A 46 -1.52 6.48 9.95
N ALA A 47 -2.49 6.65 10.83
CA ALA A 47 -3.43 7.76 10.79
C ALA A 47 -2.71 9.12 10.82
N GLU A 48 -1.60 9.22 11.56
CA GLU A 48 -0.75 10.42 11.62
C GLU A 48 -0.09 10.75 10.27
N MET A 49 0.24 9.73 9.49
CA MET A 49 0.89 9.88 8.18
C MET A 49 -0.10 10.07 7.03
N THR A 50 -1.40 9.91 7.28
CA THR A 50 -2.39 9.95 6.22
C THR A 50 -2.52 11.34 5.62
N GLU A 51 -2.66 12.39 6.45
CA GLU A 51 -2.83 13.77 5.98
C GLU A 51 -1.62 14.27 5.16
N PRO A 52 -0.35 14.12 5.62
CA PRO A 52 0.80 14.50 4.80
C PRO A 52 0.89 13.78 3.45
N VAL A 53 0.47 12.51 3.40
CA VAL A 53 0.46 11.73 2.16
C VAL A 53 -0.66 12.21 1.22
N LEU A 54 -1.85 12.50 1.75
CA LEU A 54 -2.96 13.04 0.97
C LEU A 54 -2.60 14.40 0.35
N ASP A 55 -2.05 15.31 1.14
CA ASP A 55 -1.61 16.63 0.67
C ASP A 55 -0.57 16.50 -0.45
N PHE A 56 0.39 15.58 -0.31
CA PHE A 56 1.39 15.34 -1.35
C PHE A 56 0.77 14.86 -2.66
N ILE A 57 -0.17 13.91 -2.58
CA ILE A 57 -0.82 13.33 -3.75
C ILE A 57 -1.76 14.35 -4.40
N GLU A 58 -2.55 15.09 -3.62
CA GLU A 58 -3.47 16.11 -4.12
C GLU A 58 -2.71 17.22 -4.85
N ASN A 59 -1.60 17.70 -4.28
CA ASN A 59 -0.78 18.74 -4.93
C ASN A 59 -0.18 18.27 -6.26
N ARG A 60 0.16 16.99 -6.39
CA ARG A 60 0.86 16.45 -7.57
C ARG A 60 -0.09 15.90 -8.65
N TYR A 61 -1.19 15.28 -8.24
CA TYR A 61 -2.10 14.55 -9.11
C TYR A 61 -3.56 15.00 -9.01
N GLY A 62 -3.91 15.86 -8.06
CA GLY A 62 -5.30 16.33 -7.83
C GLY A 62 -5.93 17.08 -9.01
N HIS A 63 -5.11 17.53 -9.96
CA HIS A 63 -5.54 18.25 -11.16
C HIS A 63 -5.90 17.29 -12.32
N GLN A 64 -5.65 16.00 -12.16
CA GLN A 64 -5.88 14.99 -13.19
C GLN A 64 -7.36 14.56 -13.20
N ASP A 65 -7.95 14.47 -14.38
CA ASP A 65 -9.32 13.98 -14.53
C ASP A 65 -9.41 12.52 -14.07
N GLY A 66 -10.40 12.24 -13.22
CA GLY A 66 -10.62 10.92 -12.64
C GLY A 66 -9.75 10.62 -11.41
N PHE A 67 -8.95 11.58 -10.92
CA PHE A 67 -8.28 11.47 -9.63
C PHE A 67 -9.30 11.32 -8.50
N ARG A 68 -9.15 10.27 -7.69
CA ARG A 68 -9.98 10.05 -6.52
C ARG A 68 -9.19 9.39 -5.41
N VAL A 69 -9.42 9.85 -4.18
CA VAL A 69 -8.89 9.18 -2.99
C VAL A 69 -10.02 8.76 -2.07
N ILE A 70 -9.93 7.54 -1.54
CA ILE A 70 -10.86 7.00 -0.55
C ILE A 70 -10.04 6.56 0.65
N VAL A 71 -10.38 7.08 1.83
CA VAL A 71 -9.69 6.78 3.08
C VAL A 71 -10.64 5.99 3.97
N THR A 72 -10.23 4.79 4.37
CA THR A 72 -11.02 3.90 5.22
C THR A 72 -10.27 3.62 6.53
N PRO A 73 -10.91 3.71 7.71
CA PRO A 73 -10.29 3.28 8.95
C PRO A 73 -10.05 1.76 8.93
N VAL A 74 -8.91 1.33 9.46
CA VAL A 74 -8.54 -0.09 9.56
C VAL A 74 -8.54 -0.51 11.01
N GLU A 75 -9.36 -1.50 11.34
CA GLU A 75 -9.48 -2.04 12.70
C GLU A 75 -8.29 -2.94 13.06
N ALA A 76 -7.84 -3.76 12.11
CA ALA A 76 -6.74 -4.68 12.30
C ALA A 76 -6.03 -5.00 10.98
N VAL A 77 -4.75 -5.32 11.09
CA VAL A 77 -3.93 -5.80 9.96
C VAL A 77 -3.34 -7.14 10.37
N ILE A 78 -3.62 -8.18 9.59
CA ILE A 78 -3.03 -9.49 9.78
C ILE A 78 -1.87 -9.60 8.79
N PRO A 79 -0.61 -9.59 9.26
CA PRO A 79 0.53 -9.77 8.37
C PRO A 79 0.47 -11.17 7.77
N ARG A 80 0.70 -11.27 6.45
CA ARG A 80 0.92 -12.58 5.85
C ARG A 80 2.27 -13.09 6.37
N LEU A 81 2.25 -14.15 7.18
CA LEU A 81 3.46 -14.88 7.51
C LEU A 81 4.04 -15.40 6.20
N GLU A 82 5.28 -15.01 5.87
CA GLU A 82 5.98 -15.67 4.77
C GLU A 82 6.03 -17.17 5.07
N VAL A 83 5.43 -17.96 4.18
CA VAL A 83 5.50 -19.42 4.24
C VAL A 83 6.92 -19.82 3.88
N GLY A 84 7.83 -19.69 4.84
CA GLY A 84 9.27 -19.84 4.61
C GLY A 84 10.10 -20.23 5.82
N LYS A 85 9.54 -20.29 7.04
CA LYS A 85 10.19 -20.97 8.20
C LYS A 85 9.14 -21.60 9.10
N SER A 86 8.59 -22.74 8.70
CA SER A 86 8.00 -23.67 9.65
C SER A 86 9.12 -24.56 10.22
N PRO A 87 9.41 -24.53 11.55
CA PRO A 87 10.44 -25.39 12.16
C PRO A 87 10.07 -26.88 12.24
N LYS A 88 9.00 -27.32 11.56
CA LYS A 88 8.48 -28.69 11.67
C LYS A 88 8.96 -29.66 10.59
N LEU A 89 9.76 -29.21 9.61
CA LEU A 89 10.31 -30.08 8.56
C LEU A 89 11.77 -30.53 8.80
N MET A 90 12.34 -30.35 9.99
CA MET A 90 13.68 -30.87 10.34
C MET A 90 13.69 -32.17 11.16
N MET A 91 12.53 -32.70 11.61
CA MET A 91 12.49 -33.92 12.46
C MET A 91 12.16 -35.23 11.73
N ARG A 92 12.43 -35.34 10.42
CA ARG A 92 12.30 -36.62 9.68
C ARG A 92 13.49 -37.01 8.80
N ALA A 93 14.69 -36.51 9.11
CA ALA A 93 15.93 -36.93 8.45
C ALA A 93 16.99 -37.45 9.45
N LYS A 94 16.58 -38.26 10.43
CA LYS A 94 17.49 -39.13 11.21
C LYS A 94 16.82 -40.48 11.44
N LYS A 95 16.75 -41.26 10.37
CA LYS A 95 16.61 -42.73 10.41
C LYS A 95 17.07 -43.29 9.07
N ALA A 96 18.38 -43.49 8.97
CA ALA A 96 19.06 -44.50 8.16
C ALA A 96 20.51 -44.55 8.65
#